data_AF-A0A5R1YUS8-F1
#
_entry.id   AF-A0A5R1YUS8-F1
#
_cell.length_a   1.000
_cell.length_b   1.000
_cell.length_c   1.000
_cell.angle_alpha   90.00
_cell.angle_beta   90.00
_cell.angle_gamma   90.00
#
_symmetry.space_group_name_H-M   'P 1'
#
loop_
_entity.id
_entity.type
_entity.pdbx_description
1 polymer ?
#
loop_
_entity_poly.entity_id
_entity_poly.type
_entity_poly.pdbx_seq_one_letter_code
_entity_poly.pdbx_strand_id
1 'polypeptide(L)'
;MKEALATGSKAWWRTKTGPEWIREKDGNYRVTFWWRDPQGNETHSPIRRVWVYITGVTDHHQNAQPQTMARIAGTDVWRWSTALSANWRGSYCFIPTERDDVFAAFAPGETPDRNALREGWRQLLPQAIADPLNSQSWRGGRGHAVSALEMPDAPLQPGWDRPETPYSPPLMMQWHSARLGNSRRVWILTTGDEAPEDRPVALL
;
A
#
# COMPACT_ATOMS: atom_id res chain seq x y z
N MET A 1 21.46 -18.44 24.53
CA MET A 1 20.05 -18.49 24.99
C MET A 1 19.14 -18.48 23.78
N LYS A 2 18.22 -19.44 23.63
CA LYS A 2 17.15 -19.35 22.61
C LYS A 2 16.21 -18.21 23.02
N GLU A 3 16.11 -17.19 22.17
CA GLU A 3 15.19 -16.08 22.36
C GLU A 3 13.75 -16.63 22.37
N ALA A 4 12.95 -16.34 23.41
CA ALA A 4 11.61 -16.88 23.54
C ALA A 4 10.67 -16.30 22.47
N LEU A 5 9.84 -17.16 21.86
CA LEU A 5 8.85 -16.78 20.85
C LEU A 5 7.58 -16.18 21.50
N ALA A 6 7.75 -15.07 22.20
CA ALA A 6 6.65 -14.27 22.74
C ALA A 6 6.22 -13.20 21.73
N THR A 7 4.92 -12.92 21.61
CA THR A 7 4.39 -11.84 20.76
C THR A 7 5.09 -10.51 21.05
N GLY A 8 5.56 -9.82 20.01
CA GLY A 8 6.35 -8.58 20.13
C GLY A 8 7.85 -8.78 20.40
N SER A 9 8.32 -10.01 20.64
CA SER A 9 9.75 -10.28 20.76
C SER A 9 10.45 -10.16 19.39
N LYS A 10 11.78 -9.96 19.41
CA LYS A 10 12.58 -9.95 18.16
C LYS A 10 12.42 -11.26 17.38
N ALA A 11 12.40 -12.41 18.06
CA ALA A 11 12.17 -13.70 17.44
C ALA A 11 10.78 -13.82 16.81
N TRP A 12 9.75 -13.26 17.45
CA TRP A 12 8.41 -13.23 16.87
C TRP A 12 8.34 -12.33 15.62
N TRP A 13 8.92 -11.13 15.66
CA TRP A 13 8.96 -10.25 14.50
C TRP A 13 9.69 -10.86 13.29
N ARG A 14 10.71 -11.70 13.50
CA ARG A 14 11.38 -12.45 12.42
C ARG A 14 10.46 -13.42 11.67
N THR A 15 9.31 -13.78 12.25
CA THR A 15 8.32 -14.63 11.58
C THR A 15 7.39 -13.85 10.65
N LYS A 16 7.43 -12.52 10.67
CA LYS A 16 6.53 -11.64 9.90
C LYS A 16 7.23 -11.10 8.66
N THR A 17 6.60 -11.29 7.51
CA THR A 17 7.09 -10.82 6.20
C THR A 17 6.08 -9.91 5.48
N GLY A 18 5.09 -9.37 6.22
CA GLY A 18 4.00 -8.57 5.66
C GLY A 18 2.63 -9.01 6.21
N PRO A 19 1.54 -8.67 5.52
CA PRO A 19 0.19 -9.11 5.85
C PRO A 19 0.07 -10.64 5.75
N GLU A 20 -0.69 -11.25 6.66
CA GLU A 20 -0.97 -12.69 6.68
C GLU A 20 -2.45 -12.92 6.36
N TRP A 21 -2.80 -14.04 5.71
CA TRP A 21 -4.18 -14.33 5.35
C TRP A 21 -4.58 -15.77 5.65
N ILE A 22 -5.87 -15.94 5.97
CA ILE A 22 -6.50 -17.25 6.20
C ILE A 22 -7.76 -17.32 5.34
N ARG A 23 -7.91 -18.39 4.55
CA ARG A 23 -9.14 -18.66 3.78
C ARG A 23 -10.28 -18.95 4.75
N GLU A 24 -11.40 -18.24 4.63
CA GLU A 24 -12.62 -18.48 5.39
C GLU A 24 -13.60 -19.38 4.61
N LYS A 25 -14.63 -19.88 5.29
CA LYS A 25 -15.60 -20.84 4.72
C LYS A 25 -16.42 -20.28 3.57
N ASP A 26 -16.62 -18.97 3.51
CA ASP A 26 -17.34 -18.27 2.45
C ASP A 26 -16.48 -18.06 1.19
N GLY A 27 -15.22 -18.50 1.21
CA GLY A 27 -14.28 -18.38 0.11
C GLY A 27 -13.47 -17.07 0.12
N ASN A 28 -13.77 -16.12 1.02
CA ASN A 28 -12.98 -14.92 1.23
C ASN A 28 -11.75 -15.20 2.10
N TYR A 29 -10.93 -14.17 2.31
CA TYR A 29 -9.76 -14.22 3.17
C TYR A 29 -9.87 -13.22 4.32
N ARG A 30 -9.62 -13.69 5.54
CA ARG A 30 -9.29 -12.82 6.66
C ARG A 30 -7.82 -12.45 6.57
N VAL A 31 -7.54 -11.18 6.31
CA VAL A 31 -6.19 -10.63 6.20
C VAL A 31 -5.86 -9.85 7.46
N THR A 32 -4.67 -10.08 8.01
CA THR A 32 -4.15 -9.39 9.20
C THR A 32 -2.90 -8.61 8.84
N PHE A 33 -2.92 -7.32 9.12
CA PHE A 33 -1.82 -6.40 8.96
C PHE A 33 -1.11 -6.19 10.30
N TRP A 34 0.21 -6.02 10.22
CA TRP A 34 1.08 -5.85 11.37
C TRP A 34 1.95 -4.63 11.16
N TRP A 35 2.07 -3.79 12.18
CA TRP A 35 3.06 -2.72 12.18
C TRP A 35 3.83 -2.75 13.50
N ARG A 36 5.15 -2.65 13.39
CA ARG A 36 6.05 -2.60 14.54
C ARG A 36 6.31 -1.16 14.90
N ASP A 37 5.96 -0.78 16.12
CA ASP A 37 6.26 0.54 16.63
C ASP A 37 7.75 0.68 16.97
N PRO A 38 8.52 1.54 16.28
CA PRO A 38 9.93 1.72 16.59
C PRO A 38 10.18 2.39 17.94
N GLN A 39 9.16 3.02 18.54
CA GLN A 39 9.24 3.72 19.83
C GLN A 39 8.79 2.86 21.01
N GLY A 40 8.54 1.56 20.78
CA GLY A 40 8.20 0.60 21.84
C GLY A 40 6.71 0.53 22.14
N ASN A 41 6.39 0.25 23.41
CA ASN A 41 5.03 0.04 23.89
C ASN A 41 4.33 1.36 24.27
N GLU A 42 3.09 1.28 24.78
CA GLU A 42 2.24 2.41 25.14
C GLU A 42 2.81 3.36 26.21
N THR A 43 3.78 2.92 27.03
CA THR A 43 4.40 3.81 28.03
C THR A 43 5.53 4.66 27.45
N HIS A 44 6.00 4.34 26.24
CA HIS A 44 7.14 5.00 25.58
C HIS A 44 6.75 5.68 24.27
N SER A 45 5.91 5.04 23.46
CA SER A 45 5.54 5.53 22.14
C SER A 45 4.41 6.56 22.23
N PRO A 46 4.55 7.74 21.61
CA PRO A 46 3.50 8.75 21.53
C PRO A 46 2.43 8.45 20.45
N ILE A 47 2.59 7.36 19.68
CA ILE A 47 1.70 7.02 18.57
C ILE A 47 0.28 6.73 19.08
N ARG A 48 -0.68 7.53 18.60
CA ARG A 48 -2.10 7.42 18.96
C ARG A 48 -2.91 6.64 17.94
N ARG A 49 -2.51 6.69 16.67
CA ARG A 49 -3.20 6.03 15.56
C ARG A 49 -2.18 5.43 14.60
N VAL A 50 -2.52 4.27 14.06
CA VAL A 50 -1.83 3.67 12.91
C VAL A 50 -2.90 3.39 11.86
N TRP A 51 -3.20 4.37 11.01
CA TRP A 51 -4.25 4.20 10.00
C TRP A 51 -3.82 3.19 8.95
N VAL A 52 -4.75 2.36 8.49
CA VAL A 52 -4.55 1.40 7.40
C VAL A 52 -5.30 1.92 6.19
N TYR A 53 -4.57 2.51 5.23
CA TYR A 53 -5.15 3.06 4.01
C TYR A 53 -4.97 2.07 2.87
N ILE A 54 -6.05 1.38 2.50
CA ILE A 54 -6.10 0.36 1.46
C ILE A 54 -6.98 0.90 0.33
N THR A 55 -6.40 0.98 -0.87
CA THR A 55 -7.06 1.56 -2.04
C THR A 55 -8.34 0.79 -2.35
N GLY A 56 -9.48 1.47 -2.38
CA GLY A 56 -10.78 0.87 -2.67
C GLY A 56 -11.35 -0.06 -1.59
N VAL A 57 -10.79 -0.06 -0.38
CA VAL A 57 -11.29 -0.85 0.77
C VAL A 57 -11.53 0.03 1.99
N THR A 58 -10.52 0.76 2.46
CA THR A 58 -10.61 1.60 3.68
C THR A 58 -10.53 3.09 3.38
N ASP A 59 -10.69 3.46 2.11
CA ASP A 59 -10.61 4.83 1.66
C ASP A 59 -11.97 5.41 1.26
N HIS A 60 -11.92 6.65 0.77
CA HIS A 60 -13.07 7.41 0.33
C HIS A 60 -13.80 6.82 -0.90
N HIS A 61 -13.29 5.79 -1.58
CA HIS A 61 -14.02 5.13 -2.67
C HIS A 61 -15.14 4.22 -2.15
N GLN A 62 -15.02 3.73 -0.91
CA GLN A 62 -16.04 2.92 -0.24
C GLN A 62 -16.87 3.70 0.78
N ASN A 63 -16.57 4.99 0.97
CA ASN A 63 -17.02 5.77 2.12
C ASN A 63 -16.80 4.99 3.44
N ALA A 64 -15.66 4.30 3.55
CA ALA A 64 -15.35 3.54 4.74
C ALA A 64 -15.04 4.48 5.90
N GLN A 65 -15.50 4.12 7.10
CA GLN A 65 -15.00 4.75 8.32
C GLN A 65 -13.49 4.54 8.40
N PRO A 66 -12.67 5.57 8.70
CA PRO A 66 -11.22 5.44 8.79
C PRO A 66 -10.81 4.31 9.73
N GLN A 67 -10.00 3.37 9.23
CA GLN A 67 -9.59 2.19 9.97
C GLN A 67 -8.20 2.38 10.57
N THR A 68 -8.07 2.13 11.87
CA THR A 68 -6.79 2.21 12.59
C THR A 68 -6.47 0.88 13.25
N MET A 69 -5.18 0.53 13.30
CA MET A 69 -4.74 -0.62 14.06
C MET A 69 -4.93 -0.41 15.56
N ALA A 70 -4.98 -1.51 16.30
CA ALA A 70 -4.92 -1.51 17.76
C ALA A 70 -3.61 -2.13 18.23
N ARG A 71 -3.00 -1.54 19.25
CA ARG A 71 -1.81 -2.09 19.91
C ARG A 71 -2.18 -3.30 20.76
N ILE A 72 -1.35 -4.34 20.72
CA ILE A 72 -1.37 -5.42 21.71
C ILE A 72 -0.68 -4.89 22.98
N ALA A 73 -1.43 -4.77 24.08
CA ALA A 73 -0.97 -4.14 25.32
C ALA A 73 0.37 -4.72 25.81
N GLY A 74 1.24 -3.84 26.29
CA GLY A 74 2.59 -4.15 26.76
C GLY A 74 3.62 -4.38 25.65
N THR A 75 3.25 -4.28 24.37
CA THR A 75 4.15 -4.61 23.24
C THR A 75 4.28 -3.48 22.22
N ASP A 76 5.24 -3.62 21.30
CA ASP A 76 5.42 -2.76 20.12
C ASP A 76 4.55 -3.19 18.93
N VAL A 77 3.58 -4.10 19.12
CA VAL A 77 2.79 -4.69 18.04
C VAL A 77 1.47 -3.95 17.85
N TRP A 78 1.29 -3.35 16.67
CA TRP A 78 0.00 -2.90 16.18
C TRP A 78 -0.58 -3.90 15.19
N ARG A 79 -1.89 -4.16 15.30
CA ARG A 79 -2.61 -5.14 14.49
C ARG A 79 -3.97 -4.61 14.03
N TRP A 80 -4.33 -4.93 12.79
CA TRP A 80 -5.69 -4.79 12.28
C TRP A 80 -6.01 -5.91 11.30
N SER A 81 -7.28 -6.30 11.20
CA SER A 81 -7.71 -7.36 10.28
C SER A 81 -8.97 -6.96 9.51
N THR A 82 -9.11 -7.47 8.29
CA THR A 82 -10.28 -7.27 7.44
C THR A 82 -10.55 -8.50 6.56
N ALA A 83 -11.71 -8.53 5.91
CA ALA A 83 -12.04 -9.51 4.88
C ALA A 83 -11.72 -8.96 3.49
N LEU A 84 -11.05 -9.75 2.64
CA LEU A 84 -10.83 -9.45 1.22
C LEU A 84 -11.27 -10.63 0.35
N SER A 85 -11.77 -10.35 -0.86
CA SER A 85 -12.15 -11.40 -1.80
C SER A 85 -10.94 -12.12 -2.37
N ALA A 86 -11.10 -13.39 -2.77
CA ALA A 86 -9.99 -14.23 -3.22
C ALA A 86 -9.25 -13.69 -4.46
N ASN A 87 -9.95 -12.93 -5.30
CA ASN A 87 -9.43 -12.31 -6.52
C ASN A 87 -8.89 -10.88 -6.31
N TRP A 88 -8.88 -10.39 -5.07
CA TRP A 88 -8.50 -9.02 -4.78
C TRP A 88 -7.00 -8.80 -4.94
N ARG A 89 -6.63 -7.66 -5.51
CA ARG A 89 -5.27 -7.12 -5.54
C ARG A 89 -5.33 -5.61 -5.42
N GLY A 90 -4.42 -5.03 -4.64
CA GLY A 90 -4.36 -3.59 -4.48
C GLY A 90 -3.15 -3.11 -3.70
N SER A 91 -3.05 -1.79 -3.59
CA SER A 91 -2.00 -1.11 -2.83
C SER A 91 -2.53 -0.66 -1.48
N TYR A 92 -1.66 -0.69 -0.48
CA TYR A 92 -1.91 -0.17 0.85
C TYR A 92 -0.71 0.63 1.39
N CYS A 93 -0.97 1.45 2.39
CA CYS A 93 0.06 2.11 3.20
C CYS A 93 -0.43 2.25 4.66
N PHE A 94 0.52 2.48 5.56
CA PHE A 94 0.24 2.78 6.95
C PHE A 94 0.48 4.25 7.25
N ILE A 95 -0.27 4.80 8.20
CA ILE A 95 -0.07 6.18 8.67
C ILE A 95 0.03 6.17 10.21
N PRO A 96 1.20 5.81 10.78
CA PRO A 96 1.46 5.96 12.19
C PRO A 96 1.58 7.45 12.54
N THR A 97 0.77 7.92 13.48
CA THR A 97 0.72 9.34 13.85
C THR A 97 0.36 9.54 15.31
N GLU A 98 0.89 10.62 15.88
CA GLU A 98 0.53 11.11 17.21
C GLU A 98 -0.81 11.86 17.19
N ARG A 99 -1.29 12.25 16.00
CA ARG A 99 -2.55 12.96 15.81
C ARG A 99 -3.76 12.06 16.04
N ASP A 100 -4.76 12.58 16.74
CA ASP A 100 -6.06 11.96 16.95
C ASP A 100 -7.23 12.94 16.73
N ASP A 101 -6.96 14.06 16.07
CA ASP A 101 -7.84 15.21 15.86
C ASP A 101 -8.36 15.34 14.41
N VAL A 102 -8.00 14.43 13.51
CA VAL A 102 -8.26 14.58 12.06
C VAL A 102 -9.67 14.17 11.67
N PHE A 103 -10.15 13.05 12.20
CA PHE A 103 -11.46 12.50 11.85
C PHE A 103 -12.41 12.64 13.03
N ALA A 104 -13.66 12.99 12.75
CA ALA A 104 -14.72 12.98 13.75
C ALA A 104 -15.01 11.54 14.23
N ALA A 105 -15.69 11.44 15.38
CA ALA A 105 -16.26 10.18 15.80
C ALA A 105 -17.39 9.78 14.85
N PHE A 106 -17.45 8.49 14.49
CA PHE A 106 -18.52 7.93 13.67
C PHE A 106 -19.30 6.91 14.49
N ALA A 107 -20.63 6.96 14.41
CA ALA A 107 -21.46 5.92 15.00
C ALA A 107 -21.34 4.60 14.19
N PRO A 108 -21.53 3.43 14.82
CA PRO A 108 -21.54 2.17 14.09
C PRO A 108 -22.59 2.18 12.95
N GLY A 109 -22.15 1.86 11.73
CA GLY A 109 -23.01 1.86 10.54
C GLY A 109 -23.25 3.24 9.89
N GLU A 110 -22.74 4.32 10.49
CA GLU A 110 -22.77 5.65 9.88
C GLU A 110 -21.90 5.66 8.62
N THR A 111 -22.46 6.18 7.52
CA THR A 111 -21.71 6.40 6.27
C THR A 111 -21.14 7.83 6.28
N PRO A 112 -19.81 8.01 6.40
CA PRO A 112 -19.19 9.33 6.38
C PRO A 112 -19.39 10.05 5.05
N ASP A 113 -19.40 11.39 5.10
CA ASP A 113 -19.33 12.20 3.89
C ASP A 113 -17.98 11.99 3.16
N ARG A 114 -18.06 11.72 1.86
CA ARG A 114 -16.88 11.43 1.02
C ARG A 114 -15.90 12.60 0.96
N ASN A 115 -16.39 13.84 0.94
CA ASN A 115 -15.52 15.02 0.84
C ASN A 115 -14.80 15.26 2.17
N ALA A 116 -15.50 15.07 3.29
CA ALA A 116 -14.89 15.09 4.62
C ALA A 116 -13.80 14.01 4.78
N LEU A 117 -14.04 12.78 4.31
CA LEU A 117 -13.02 11.73 4.29
C LEU A 117 -11.79 12.15 3.48
N ARG A 118 -11.99 12.65 2.26
CA ARG A 118 -10.89 13.14 1.42
C ARG A 118 -10.09 14.22 2.10
N GLU A 119 -10.75 15.15 2.79
CA GLU A 119 -10.07 16.23 3.49
C GLU A 119 -9.23 15.74 4.66
N GLY A 120 -9.77 14.85 5.49
CA GLY A 120 -8.99 14.23 6.56
C GLY A 120 -7.81 13.42 6.02
N TRP A 121 -8.02 12.64 4.96
CA TRP A 121 -6.93 11.88 4.33
C TRP A 121 -5.85 12.77 3.72
N ARG A 122 -6.18 13.93 3.14
CA ARG A 122 -5.18 14.88 2.63
C ARG A 122 -4.20 15.36 3.71
N GLN A 123 -4.66 15.49 4.95
CA GLN A 123 -3.80 15.89 6.07
C GLN A 123 -2.87 14.76 6.55
N LEU A 124 -3.28 13.50 6.36
CA LEU A 124 -2.59 12.32 6.89
C LEU A 124 -1.69 11.63 5.85
N LEU A 125 -2.09 11.58 4.58
CA LEU A 125 -1.33 10.91 3.51
C LEU A 125 0.10 11.41 3.30
N PRO A 126 0.47 12.68 3.61
CA PRO A 126 1.88 13.08 3.62
C PRO A 126 2.75 12.34 4.64
N GLN A 127 2.16 11.77 5.70
CA GLN A 127 2.83 10.95 6.72
C GLN A 127 2.79 9.45 6.38
N ALA A 128 2.15 9.07 5.27
CA ALA A 128 1.99 7.67 4.91
C ALA A 128 3.33 7.02 4.56
N ILE A 129 3.49 5.78 5.01
CA ILE A 129 4.65 4.93 4.76
C ILE A 129 4.22 3.62 4.10
N ALA A 130 5.12 3.07 3.29
CA ALA A 130 5.03 1.68 2.90
C ALA A 130 5.17 0.77 4.14
N ASP A 131 4.67 -0.46 4.03
CA ASP A 131 4.85 -1.48 5.04
C ASP A 131 6.33 -1.89 5.13
N PRO A 132 7.01 -1.65 6.26
CA PRO A 132 8.42 -1.99 6.42
C PRO A 132 8.70 -3.50 6.37
N LEU A 133 7.68 -4.34 6.55
CA LEU A 133 7.80 -5.80 6.50
C LEU A 133 7.69 -6.34 5.06
N ASN A 134 7.13 -5.55 4.14
CA ASN A 134 6.84 -5.97 2.78
C ASN A 134 7.84 -5.35 1.77
N SER A 135 8.68 -6.19 1.19
CA SER A 135 9.68 -5.77 0.20
C SER A 135 9.07 -5.32 -1.14
N GLN A 136 7.81 -5.66 -1.42
CA GLN A 136 7.10 -5.28 -2.65
C GLN A 136 6.48 -3.88 -2.50
N SER A 137 7.35 -2.87 -2.47
CA SER A 137 6.98 -1.49 -2.20
C SER A 137 7.54 -0.52 -3.26
N TRP A 138 6.82 0.57 -3.56
CA TRP A 138 7.22 1.57 -4.56
C TRP A 138 6.70 2.98 -4.22
N ARG A 139 7.13 3.97 -5.01
CA ARG A 139 6.59 5.35 -4.93
C ARG A 139 5.26 5.41 -5.68
N GLY A 140 4.16 5.60 -4.96
CA GLY A 140 2.80 5.52 -5.52
C GLY A 140 2.36 6.71 -6.39
N GLY A 141 3.26 7.62 -6.75
CA GLY A 141 2.96 8.82 -7.57
C GLY A 141 2.21 9.95 -6.85
N ARG A 142 1.56 9.69 -5.70
CA ARG A 142 0.82 10.68 -4.89
C ARG A 142 1.64 11.30 -3.74
N GLY A 143 2.96 11.26 -3.82
CA GLY A 143 3.87 11.87 -2.84
C GLY A 143 4.32 10.96 -1.69
N HIS A 144 3.77 9.75 -1.55
CA HIS A 144 4.17 8.76 -0.54
C HIS A 144 4.47 7.38 -1.15
N ALA A 145 5.07 6.50 -0.34
CA ALA A 145 5.33 5.11 -0.71
C ALA A 145 4.12 4.22 -0.37
N VAL A 146 3.96 3.12 -1.11
CA VAL A 146 2.91 2.12 -0.92
C VAL A 146 3.50 0.72 -1.03
N SER A 147 2.77 -0.28 -0.55
CA SER A 147 3.09 -1.71 -0.65
C SER A 147 1.98 -2.46 -1.40
N ALA A 148 2.35 -3.52 -2.12
CA ALA A 148 1.40 -4.41 -2.80
C ALA A 148 0.86 -5.48 -1.86
N LEU A 149 -0.41 -5.83 -2.05
CA LEU A 149 -1.00 -7.04 -1.51
C LEU A 149 -1.84 -7.71 -2.60
N GLU A 150 -1.65 -9.02 -2.78
CA GLU A 150 -2.39 -9.84 -3.73
C GLU A 150 -2.97 -11.06 -3.00
N MET A 151 -4.26 -11.32 -3.20
CA MET A 151 -4.87 -12.56 -2.71
C MET A 151 -4.55 -13.73 -3.66
N PRO A 152 -4.56 -14.98 -3.17
CA PRO A 152 -4.07 -16.13 -3.95
C PRO A 152 -4.74 -16.36 -5.31
N ASP A 153 -6.00 -15.97 -5.47
CA ASP A 153 -6.76 -16.14 -6.71
C ASP A 153 -6.81 -14.83 -7.54
N ALA A 154 -5.96 -13.84 -7.22
CA ALA A 154 -5.82 -12.63 -8.02
C ALA A 154 -5.39 -12.98 -9.46
N PRO A 155 -6.00 -12.38 -10.50
CA PRO A 155 -5.67 -12.72 -11.89
C PRO A 155 -4.20 -12.48 -12.20
N LEU A 156 -3.61 -13.31 -13.06
CA LEU A 156 -2.24 -13.12 -13.54
C LEU A 156 -2.06 -11.74 -14.19
N GLN A 157 -0.87 -11.16 -14.05
CA GLN A 157 -0.45 -9.93 -14.73
C GLN A 157 0.62 -10.26 -15.77
N PRO A 158 0.24 -10.49 -17.04
CA PRO A 158 1.17 -10.91 -18.08
C PRO A 158 2.37 -9.98 -18.18
N GLY A 159 3.57 -10.56 -18.14
CA GLY A 159 4.84 -9.85 -18.25
C GLY A 159 5.40 -9.34 -16.91
N TRP A 160 4.53 -9.09 -15.92
CA TRP A 160 4.96 -8.74 -14.55
C TRP A 160 5.28 -9.98 -13.72
N ASP A 161 4.62 -11.10 -14.00
CA ASP A 161 4.87 -12.41 -13.36
C ASP A 161 6.22 -13.01 -13.78
N ARG A 162 6.68 -12.69 -14.98
CA ARG A 162 7.95 -13.16 -15.56
C ARG A 162 8.68 -11.99 -16.23
N PRO A 163 9.26 -11.07 -15.45
CA PRO A 163 9.96 -9.93 -16.02
C PRO A 163 11.23 -10.40 -16.73
N GLU A 164 11.35 -10.04 -18.00
CA GLU A 164 12.54 -10.26 -18.80
C GLU A 164 13.22 -8.93 -19.12
N THR A 165 14.55 -8.92 -19.10
CA THR A 165 15.32 -7.73 -19.47
C THR A 165 15.10 -7.45 -20.95
N PRO A 166 14.67 -6.24 -21.34
CA PRO A 166 14.48 -5.91 -22.75
C PRO A 166 15.83 -5.96 -23.49
N TYR A 167 15.84 -6.47 -24.72
CA TYR A 167 17.04 -6.51 -25.56
C TYR A 167 17.62 -5.11 -25.82
N SER A 168 16.74 -4.13 -26.03
CA SER A 168 17.11 -2.73 -26.24
C SER A 168 16.79 -1.92 -24.98
N PRO A 169 17.73 -1.11 -24.45
CA PRO A 169 17.44 -0.22 -23.34
C PRO A 169 16.50 0.90 -23.78
N PRO A 170 15.62 1.40 -22.89
CA PRO A 170 14.76 2.54 -23.20
C PRO A 170 15.61 3.80 -23.43
N LEU A 171 15.37 4.47 -24.56
CA LEU A 171 15.99 5.74 -24.90
C LEU A 171 15.21 6.90 -24.30
N MET A 172 15.89 7.93 -23.83
CA MET A 172 15.26 9.14 -23.29
C MET A 172 15.51 10.32 -24.21
N MET A 173 14.44 11.02 -24.57
CA MET A 173 14.47 12.23 -25.38
C MET A 173 13.86 13.41 -24.62
N GLN A 174 14.46 14.58 -24.76
CA GLN A 174 13.84 15.84 -24.34
C GLN A 174 12.98 16.40 -25.48
N TRP A 175 11.67 16.44 -25.29
CA TRP A 175 10.74 17.02 -26.26
C TRP A 175 10.44 18.48 -25.91
N HIS A 176 10.72 19.38 -26.84
CA HIS A 176 10.38 20.80 -26.77
C HIS A 176 9.15 21.06 -27.63
N SER A 177 8.05 21.53 -27.03
CA SER A 177 6.80 21.78 -27.74
C SER A 177 6.60 23.27 -27.96
N ALA A 178 6.72 23.72 -29.21
CA ALA A 178 6.39 25.11 -29.58
C ALA A 178 4.92 25.43 -29.30
N ARG A 179 4.01 24.46 -29.50
CA ARG A 179 2.57 24.63 -29.25
C ARG A 179 2.24 24.79 -27.77
N LEU A 180 2.92 24.05 -26.89
CA LEU A 180 2.66 24.09 -25.44
C LEU A 180 3.54 25.09 -24.70
N GLY A 181 4.57 25.63 -25.35
CA GLY A 181 5.52 26.55 -24.73
C GLY A 181 6.31 25.91 -23.58
N ASN A 182 6.48 24.59 -23.56
CA ASN A 182 7.15 23.86 -22.49
C ASN A 182 7.99 22.68 -23.02
N SER A 183 8.74 22.05 -22.12
CA SER A 183 9.59 20.90 -22.41
C SER A 183 9.28 19.74 -21.48
N ARG A 184 9.33 18.51 -21.99
CA ARG A 184 9.13 17.29 -21.18
C ARG A 184 10.03 16.15 -21.63
N ARG A 185 10.29 15.22 -20.71
CA ARG A 185 10.95 13.95 -21.00
C ARG A 185 9.99 12.99 -21.68
N VAL A 186 10.50 12.24 -22.65
CA VAL A 186 9.83 11.13 -23.34
C VAL A 186 10.76 9.93 -23.31
N TRP A 187 10.21 8.74 -23.10
CA TRP A 187 10.95 7.48 -23.20
C TRP A 187 10.47 6.70 -24.43
N ILE A 188 11.41 6.09 -25.15
CA ILE A 188 11.16 5.31 -26.36
C ILE A 188 11.73 3.91 -26.12
N LEU A 189 10.89 2.89 -26.26
CA LEU A 189 11.28 1.48 -26.16
C LEU A 189 10.86 0.77 -27.44
N THR A 190 11.77 0.02 -28.04
CA THR A 190 11.52 -0.87 -29.18
C THR A 190 11.76 -2.31 -28.75
N THR A 191 10.85 -3.21 -29.09
CA THR A 191 10.86 -4.62 -28.64
C THR A 191 11.06 -5.62 -29.78
N GLY A 192 11.33 -5.16 -31.00
CA GLY A 192 11.62 -6.00 -32.15
C GLY A 192 12.21 -5.20 -33.30
N ASP A 193 13.05 -5.85 -34.11
CA ASP A 193 13.79 -5.21 -35.21
C ASP A 193 13.22 -5.51 -36.61
N GLU A 194 12.34 -6.51 -36.72
CA GLU A 194 11.70 -6.89 -37.99
C GLU A 194 10.72 -5.83 -38.49
N ALA A 195 10.60 -5.71 -39.81
CA ALA A 195 9.69 -4.82 -40.55
C ALA A 195 9.43 -3.46 -39.85
N PRO A 196 10.44 -2.56 -39.77
CA PRO A 196 10.37 -1.33 -38.97
C PRO A 196 9.14 -0.46 -39.23
N GLU A 197 8.69 -0.41 -40.48
CA GLU A 197 7.58 0.39 -40.96
C GLU A 197 6.22 -0.17 -40.52
N ASP A 198 6.14 -1.47 -40.21
CA ASP A 198 4.92 -2.17 -39.79
C ASP A 198 4.76 -2.20 -38.26
N ARG A 199 5.74 -1.69 -37.50
CA ARG A 199 5.70 -1.72 -36.04
C ARG A 199 4.54 -0.87 -35.50
N PRO A 200 3.70 -1.41 -34.61
CA PRO A 200 2.66 -0.61 -33.98
C PRO A 200 3.27 0.42 -33.04
N VAL A 201 2.68 1.62 -33.00
CA VAL A 201 3.02 2.66 -32.03
C VAL A 201 1.99 2.67 -30.91
N ALA A 202 2.47 2.59 -29.67
CA ALA A 202 1.67 2.76 -28.46
C ALA A 202 2.14 4.01 -27.68
N LEU A 203 1.21 4.90 -27.34
CA LEU A 203 1.47 6.08 -26.51
C LEU A 203 0.85 5.86 -25.11
N LEU A 204 1.68 5.91 -24.07
CA LEU A 204 1.31 5.72 -22.66
C LEU A 204 1.46 7.03 -21.86
#